data_AF-A0A5K1EWW8-F1
#
_entry.id   AF-A0A5K1EWW8-F1
#
_cell.length_a   1.000
_cell.length_b   1.000
_cell.length_c   1.000
_cell.angle_alpha   90.00
_cell.angle_beta   90.00
_cell.angle_gamma   90.00
#
_symmetry.space_group_name_H-M   'P 1'
#
loop_
_entity.id
_entity.type
_entity.pdbx_description
1 polymer ?
#
loop_
_entity_poly.entity_id
_entity_poly.type
_entity_poly.pdbx_seq_one_letter_code
_entity_poly.pdbx_strand_id
1 'polypeptide(L)' 'IMKKFVVQPELSTDKGYLHHTLKYAINRGVTEQWIMARIRGFPSHEGTEGDFAFELNGRRSLSEKEFRTLEPQSP' A
#
# COMPACT_ATOMS: atom_id res chain seq x y z
N ILE A 1 -3.67 -2.85 10.19
CA ILE A 1 -2.29 -3.07 9.71
C ILE A 1 -2.38 -3.77 8.36
N MET A 2 -2.04 -3.08 7.27
CA MET A 2 -1.90 -3.71 5.95
C MET A 2 -0.76 -4.72 6.06
N LYS A 3 -1.03 -6.00 5.82
CA LYS A 3 0.03 -6.99 5.72
C LYS A 3 0.72 -6.74 4.39
N LYS A 4 1.83 -6.00 4.40
CA LYS A 4 2.61 -5.70 3.19
C LYS A 4 2.88 -7.01 2.45
N PHE A 5 2.42 -7.07 1.20
CA PHE A 5 2.79 -8.13 0.29
C PHE A 5 4.20 -7.85 -0.18
N VAL A 6 5.15 -8.64 0.29
CA VAL A 6 6.52 -8.60 -0.22
C VAL A 6 6.55 -9.47 -1.47
N VAL A 7 6.65 -8.81 -2.63
CA VAL A 7 6.93 -9.46 -3.91
C VAL A 7 8.44 -9.59 -4.05
N GLN A 8 8.90 -10.71 -4.59
CA GLN A 8 10.30 -10.95 -4.98
C GLN A 8 10.54 -10.31 -6.35
N PRO A 9 11.31 -9.21 -6.45
CA PRO A 9 11.51 -8.51 -7.71
C PRO A 9 12.11 -9.39 -8.81
N GLU A 10 12.98 -10.33 -8.43
CA GLU A 10 13.63 -11.29 -9.32
C GLU A 10 12.64 -12.23 -10.04
N LEU A 11 11.43 -12.42 -9.49
CA LEU A 11 10.38 -13.25 -10.07
C LEU A 11 9.26 -12.44 -10.72
N SER A 12 9.45 -11.12 -10.89
CA SER A 12 8.43 -10.22 -11.46
C SER A 12 8.05 -10.53 -12.91
N THR A 13 8.86 -11.32 -13.63
CA THR A 13 8.58 -11.78 -15.00
C THR A 13 8.06 -13.22 -15.05
N ASP A 14 8.10 -13.96 -13.93
CA ASP A 14 7.61 -15.33 -13.86
C ASP A 14 6.08 -15.34 -13.75
N LYS A 15 5.42 -15.84 -14.80
CA LYS A 15 3.96 -15.88 -14.87
C LYS A 15 3.31 -16.71 -13.76
N GLY A 16 3.93 -17.84 -13.38
CA GLY A 16 3.39 -18.73 -12.35
C GLY A 16 3.44 -18.08 -10.98
N TYR A 17 4.56 -17.43 -10.67
CA TYR A 17 4.78 -16.65 -9.47
C TYR A 17 3.79 -15.49 -9.36
N LEU A 18 3.62 -14.70 -10.42
CA LEU A 18 2.66 -13.59 -10.44
C LEU A 18 1.23 -14.08 -10.19
N HIS A 19 0.84 -15.18 -10.83
CA HIS A 19 -0.50 -15.75 -10.66
C HIS A 19 -0.76 -16.24 -9.24
N HIS A 20 0.21 -16.92 -8.64
CA HIS A 20 0.11 -17.39 -7.26
C HIS A 20 0.08 -16.22 -6.27
N THR A 21 0.95 -15.23 -6.47
CA THR A 21 1.06 -14.06 -5.61
C THR A 21 -0.20 -13.21 -5.66
N LEU A 22 -0.80 -13.01 -6.85
CA LEU A 22 -2.06 -12.29 -7.00
C LEU A 22 -3.20 -13.03 -6.30
N LYS A 23 -3.33 -14.35 -6.49
CA LYS A 23 -4.32 -15.16 -5.76
C LYS A 23 -4.14 -15.05 -4.25
N TYR A 24 -2.91 -15.14 -3.78
CA TYR A 24 -2.59 -14.99 -2.37
C TYR A 24 -2.98 -13.59 -1.85
N ALA A 25 -2.71 -12.53 -2.61
CA ALA A 25 -3.09 -11.14 -2.28
C ALA A 25 -4.59 -10.95 -2.12
N ILE A 26 -5.36 -11.46 -3.08
CA ILE A 26 -6.82 -11.42 -3.03
C ILE A 26 -7.33 -12.19 -1.81
N ASN A 27 -6.84 -13.40 -1.56
CA ASN A 27 -7.24 -14.21 -0.41
C ASN A 27 -6.91 -13.56 0.95
N ARG A 28 -5.97 -12.61 0.98
CA ARG A 28 -5.59 -11.85 2.18
C ARG A 28 -6.37 -10.54 2.32
N GLY A 29 -7.34 -10.30 1.44
CA GLY A 29 -8.28 -9.20 1.53
C GLY A 29 -7.70 -7.86 1.09
N VAL A 30 -6.81 -7.86 0.09
CA VAL A 30 -6.22 -6.62 -0.44
C VAL A 30 -7.30 -5.70 -1.04
N THR A 31 -8.36 -6.27 -1.62
CA THR A 31 -9.49 -5.53 -2.18
C THR A 31 -10.28 -4.79 -1.09
N GLU A 32 -10.61 -5.47 0.00
CA GLU A 32 -11.33 -4.89 1.12
C GLU A 32 -10.49 -3.80 1.79
N GLN A 33 -9.19 -4.07 1.97
CA GLN A 33 -8.26 -3.06 2.50
C GLN A 33 -8.20 -1.82 1.60
N TRP A 34 -8.22 -1.99 0.28
CA TRP A 34 -8.24 -0.88 -0.68
C TRP A 34 -9.53 -0.05 -0.60
N ILE A 35 -10.70 -0.69 -0.54
CA ILE A 35 -11.99 0.00 -0.39
C ILE A 35 -12.02 0.75 0.94
N MET A 36 -11.58 0.12 2.02
CA MET A 36 -11.54 0.72 3.34
C MET A 36 -10.60 1.91 3.41
N ALA A 37 -9.46 1.88 2.72
CA ALA A 37 -8.52 2.99 2.66
C ALA A 37 -9.13 4.23 1.98
N ARG A 38 -9.96 4.04 0.94
CA ARG A 38 -10.66 5.17 0.29
C ARG A 38 -11.71 5.83 1.18
N ILE A 39 -12.28 5.10 2.13
CA ILE A 39 -13.28 5.61 3.08
C ILE A 39 -12.62 6.20 4.32
N ARG A 40 -11.60 5.51 4.86
CA ARG A 40 -11.03 5.80 6.18
C ARG A 40 -9.67 6.48 6.14
N GLY A 41 -9.07 6.61 4.96
CA GLY A 41 -7.72 7.11 4.78
C GLY A 41 -6.71 6.03 4.45
N PHE A 42 -5.67 6.42 3.72
CA PHE A 42 -4.55 5.56 3.37
C PHE A 42 -3.50 5.58 4.48
N PRO A 43 -2.93 4.43 4.86
CA PRO A 43 -1.92 4.39 5.90
C PRO A 43 -0.67 5.16 5.46
N SER A 44 -0.17 6.04 6.33
CA SER A 44 1.13 6.69 6.13
C SER A 44 2.24 5.64 6.11
N HIS A 45 3.29 5.85 5.30
CA HIS A 45 4.49 5.03 5.41
C HIS A 45 5.17 5.30 6.75
N GLU A 46 5.74 4.24 7.35
CA GLU A 46 6.57 4.38 8.55
C GLU A 46 7.78 5.25 8.17
N GLY A 47 7.86 6.46 8.75
CA GLY A 47 8.87 7.46 8.39
C GLY A 47 8.37 8.63 7.53
N THR A 48 7.10 8.64 7.07
CA THR A 48 6.49 9.84 6.47
C THR A 48 6.08 10.81 7.58
N GLU A 49 7.08 11.41 8.22
CA GLU A 49 6.91 12.59 9.06
C GLU A 49 7.10 13.82 8.17
N GLY A 50 6.05 14.28 7.51
CA GLY A 50 6.13 15.42 6.58
C GLY A 50 4.76 15.88 6.07
N ASP A 51 4.73 17.11 5.54
CA ASP A 51 3.60 17.99 5.15
C ASP A 51 2.43 17.37 4.34
N PHE A 52 2.52 16.11 3.92
CA PHE A 52 1.54 15.41 3.08
C PHE A 52 0.50 14.61 3.87
N ALA A 53 0.74 14.35 5.16
CA ALA A 53 -0.20 13.61 5.98
C ALA A 53 -1.24 14.54 6.62
N PHE A 54 -2.53 14.26 6.41
CA PHE A 54 -3.63 14.97 7.06
C PHE A 54 -4.28 14.13 8.15
N GLU A 55 -4.88 14.78 9.14
CA GLU A 55 -5.62 14.08 10.20
C GLU A 55 -7.00 13.64 9.68
N LEU A 56 -7.24 12.33 9.66
CA LEU A 56 -8.51 11.72 9.31
C LEU A 56 -8.90 10.67 10.35
N ASN A 57 -10.06 10.83 10.97
CA ASN A 57 -10.55 9.94 12.04
C ASN A 57 -9.55 9.80 13.22
N GLY A 58 -8.82 10.88 13.55
CA GLY A 58 -7.81 10.90 14.61
C GLY A 58 -6.55 10.10 14.27
N ARG A 59 -6.29 9.85 12.99
CA ARG A 59 -5.08 9.22 12.48
C ARG A 59 -4.54 10.03 11.31
N ARG A 60 -3.21 10.14 11.25
CA ARG A 60 -2.51 10.61 10.06
C ARG A 60 -2.79 9.68 8.87
N SER A 61 -3.28 10.27 7.79
CA SER A 61 -3.63 9.59 6.56
C SER A 61 -3.00 10.31 5.37
N LEU A 62 -2.63 9.54 4.35
CA LEU A 62 -2.26 10.07 3.03
C LEU A 62 -3.50 10.20 2.14
N SER A 63 -3.43 11.06 1.13
CA SER A 63 -4.38 11.04 0.03
C SER A 63 -4.14 9.83 -0.89
N GLU A 64 -5.11 9.49 -1.74
CA GLU A 64 -4.92 8.39 -2.71
C GLU A 64 -3.74 8.64 -3.65
N LYS A 65 -3.53 9.91 -4.04
CA LYS A 65 -2.45 10.32 -4.94
C LYS A 65 -1.10 10.09 -4.27
N GLU A 66 -0.94 10.53 -3.04
CA GLU A 66 0.30 10.36 -2.26
C GLU A 66 0.56 8.88 -1.99
N PHE A 67 -0.47 8.12 -1.57
CA PHE A 67 -0.32 6.68 -1.30
C PHE A 67 0.12 5.86 -2.54
N ARG A 68 -0.34 6.25 -3.73
CA ARG A 68 0.03 5.60 -4.99
C ARG A 68 1.38 6.06 -5.54
N THR A 69 1.91 7.17 -5.04
CA THR A 69 3.18 7.72 -5.50
C THR A 69 4.27 7.21 -4.56
N LEU A 70 5.21 6.43 -5.10
CA LEU A 70 6.46 6.19 -4.36
C LEU A 70 7.19 7.52 -4.34
N GLU A 71 7.35 8.12 -3.16
CA GLU A 71 8.24 9.27 -3.04
C GLU A 71 9.62 8.86 -3.56
N PRO A 72 10.28 9.71 -4.36
CA PRO A 72 11.66 9.43 -4.75
C PRO A 72 12.46 9.30 -3.45
N GLN A 73 13.07 8.13 -3.21
CA GLN A 73 14.08 8.01 -2.18
C GLN A 73 15.16 9.03 -2.53
N SER A 74 15.29 10.07 -1.70
CA SER A 74 16.43 10.97 -1.81
C SER A 74 17.70 10.13 -1.57
N PRO A 75 18.73 10.27 -2.42
CA PRO A 75 19.95 9.46 -2.35
C PRO A 75 20.73 9.65 -1.06
#